data_AF-A0A832Y9D9-F1
#
_entry.id   AF-A0A832Y9D9-F1
#
_cell.length_a   1.000
_cell.length_b   1.000
_cell.length_c   1.000
_cell.angle_alpha   90.00
_cell.angle_beta   90.00
_cell.angle_gamma   90.00
#
_symmetry.space_group_name_H-M   'P 1'
#
loop_
_entity.id
_entity.type
_entity.pdbx_description
1 polymer ?
#
loop_
_entity_poly.entity_id
_entity_poly.type
_entity_poly.pdbx_seq_one_letter_code
_entity_poly.pdbx_strand_id
1 'polypeptide(L)'
;MSGRIDIGRCMFCGLCMEACPFESFFMTNEYDGMSGYSREDLWYDADRTRVLPSVHQERVDAELVKRAEKEQKKRAKAKARAEA
;
A
#
# COMPACT_ATOMS: atom_id res chain seq x y z
N MET A 1 6.39 6.56 8.72
CA MET A 1 6.59 5.19 8.20
C MET A 1 5.25 4.47 8.19
N SER A 2 4.55 4.46 7.05
CA SER A 2 3.25 3.79 6.91
C SER A 2 3.43 2.58 5.99
N GLY A 3 3.27 1.37 6.52
CA GLY A 3 3.20 0.14 5.71
C GLY A 3 4.18 -0.99 6.02
N ARG A 4 4.88 -0.99 7.16
CA ARG A 4 5.63 -2.18 7.60
C ARG A 4 4.70 -3.17 8.32
N ILE A 5 4.93 -4.46 8.14
CA ILE A 5 4.18 -5.54 8.81
C ILE A 5 5.16 -6.40 9.61
N ASP A 6 4.89 -6.59 10.89
CA ASP A 6 5.57 -7.59 11.72
C ASP A 6 4.93 -8.96 11.43
N ILE A 7 5.60 -9.80 10.63
CA ILE A 7 5.11 -11.12 10.25
C ILE A 7 5.09 -12.07 11.45
N GLY A 8 5.94 -11.85 12.45
CA GLY A 8 5.92 -12.62 13.70
C GLY A 8 4.67 -12.39 14.55
N ARG A 9 3.93 -11.30 14.29
CA ARG A 9 2.68 -10.96 14.97
C ARG A 9 1.47 -10.94 14.04
N CYS A 10 1.68 -11.09 12.74
CA CYS A 10 0.62 -11.17 11.74
C CYS A 10 -0.19 -12.46 11.94
N MET A 11 -1.52 -12.34 11.95
CA MET A 11 -2.44 -13.47 12.07
C MET A 11 -2.97 -13.98 10.73
N PHE A 12 -2.46 -13.46 9.62
CA PHE A 12 -2.81 -13.85 8.25
C PHE A 12 -4.32 -13.85 7.96
N CYS A 13 -5.05 -12.88 8.51
CA CYS A 13 -6.51 -12.80 8.43
C CYS A 13 -7.06 -12.09 7.17
N GLY A 14 -6.19 -11.52 6.34
CA GLY A 14 -6.61 -10.79 5.13
C GLY A 14 -7.26 -9.42 5.36
N LEU A 15 -7.47 -8.99 6.60
CA LEU A 15 -8.12 -7.70 6.90
C LEU A 15 -7.37 -6.49 6.32
N CYS A 16 -6.04 -6.57 6.20
CA CYS A 16 -5.25 -5.51 5.60
C CYS A 16 -5.43 -5.37 4.08
N MET A 17 -5.71 -6.48 3.38
CA MET A 17 -6.02 -6.49 1.94
C MET A 17 -7.38 -5.82 1.70
N GLU A 18 -8.40 -6.26 2.43
CA GLU A 18 -9.78 -5.77 2.30
C GLU A 18 -9.94 -4.32 2.76
N ALA A 19 -9.25 -3.93 3.84
CA ALA A 19 -9.32 -2.57 4.35
C ALA A 19 -8.57 -1.57 3.46
N CYS A 20 -7.66 -2.02 2.58
CA CYS A 20 -6.89 -1.13 1.75
C CYS A 20 -7.69 -0.68 0.52
N PRO A 21 -8.10 0.59 0.42
CA PRO A 21 -8.89 1.09 -0.71
C PRO A 21 -8.06 1.25 -2.00
N PHE A 22 -6.76 0.95 -1.94
CA PHE A 22 -5.85 0.94 -3.08
C PHE A 22 -5.48 -0.48 -3.50
N GLU A 23 -5.93 -1.47 -2.73
CA GLU A 23 -5.53 -2.86 -2.89
C GLU A 23 -4.00 -3.00 -2.93
N SER A 24 -3.32 -2.29 -2.03
CA SER A 24 -1.86 -2.27 -2.01
C SER A 24 -1.25 -3.48 -1.32
N PHE A 25 -2.04 -4.30 -0.62
CA PHE A 25 -1.55 -5.47 0.11
C PHE A 25 -2.15 -6.72 -0.52
N PHE A 26 -1.29 -7.69 -0.81
CA PHE A 26 -1.70 -8.98 -1.34
C PHE A 26 -1.18 -10.11 -0.46
N MET A 27 -2.03 -11.09 -0.18
CA MET A 27 -1.64 -12.34 0.44
C MET A 27 -1.31 -13.33 -0.67
N THR A 28 -0.07 -13.82 -0.67
CA THR A 28 0.41 -14.84 -1.59
C THR A 28 0.71 -16.12 -0.81
N ASN A 29 0.86 -17.24 -1.52
CA ASN A 29 1.30 -18.51 -0.92
C ASN A 29 2.84 -18.61 -0.85
N GLU A 30 3.53 -17.47 -0.89
CA GLU A 30 4.98 -17.41 -0.87
C GLU A 30 5.45 -17.37 0.58
N TYR A 31 6.21 -18.39 1.00
CA TYR A 31 6.69 -18.52 2.37
C TYR A 31 8.13 -18.00 2.56
N ASP A 32 8.74 -17.50 1.48
CA ASP A 32 10.12 -17.04 1.53
C ASP A 32 10.27 -15.84 2.46
N GLY A 33 11.32 -15.87 3.29
CA GLY A 33 11.63 -14.92 4.37
C GLY A 33 10.65 -14.84 5.53
N MET A 34 9.66 -15.74 5.66
CA MET A 34 8.75 -15.78 6.82
C MET A 34 9.39 -16.41 8.07
N SER A 35 10.67 -16.72 8.01
CA SER A 35 11.46 -17.23 9.13
C SER A 35 12.68 -16.36 9.33
N GLY A 36 13.04 -16.16 10.59
CA GLY A 36 14.17 -15.34 11.01
C GLY A 36 14.61 -15.77 12.41
N TYR A 37 15.85 -15.47 12.75
CA TYR A 37 16.41 -15.81 14.07
C TYR A 37 16.20 -14.68 15.08
N SER A 38 15.96 -13.46 14.59
CA SER A 38 15.66 -12.29 15.38
C SER A 38 14.28 -11.72 15.00
N ARG A 39 13.73 -10.85 15.85
CA ARG A 39 12.45 -10.23 15.55
C ARG A 39 12.56 -9.21 14.43
N GLU A 40 13.73 -8.58 14.32
CA GLU A 40 14.12 -7.64 13.27
C GLU A 40 13.99 -8.28 11.88
N ASP A 41 14.34 -9.56 11.75
CA ASP A 41 14.23 -10.32 10.50
C ASP A 41 12.78 -10.55 10.04
N LEU A 42 11.82 -10.52 10.98
CA LEU A 42 10.40 -10.76 10.72
C LEU A 42 9.64 -9.47 10.35
N TRP A 43 10.33 -8.33 10.32
CA TRP A 43 9.75 -7.08 9.83
C TRP A 43 9.79 -7.04 8.32
N TYR A 44 8.61 -7.00 7.73
CA TYR A 44 8.48 -6.79 6.30
C TYR A 44 8.26 -5.32 6.02
N ASP A 45 9.12 -4.75 5.19
CA ASP A 45 8.94 -3.39 4.70
C ASP A 45 7.78 -3.29 3.71
N ALA A 46 7.31 -2.06 3.55
CA ALA A 46 6.20 -1.74 2.64
C ALA A 46 6.50 -2.15 1.20
N ASP A 47 7.76 -2.14 0.79
CA ASP A 47 8.19 -2.56 -0.56
C ASP A 47 7.94 -4.04 -0.81
N ARG A 48 8.16 -4.89 0.21
CA ARG A 48 7.97 -6.33 0.13
C ARG A 48 6.51 -6.76 0.26
N THR A 49 5.73 -6.04 1.08
CA THR A 49 4.31 -6.35 1.34
C THR A 49 3.36 -5.71 0.35
N ARG A 50 3.79 -4.61 -0.29
CA ARG A 50 3.09 -4.04 -1.44
C ARG A 50 3.62 -4.67 -2.71
N VAL A 51 3.03 -5.79 -3.08
CA VAL A 51 3.29 -6.36 -4.38
C VAL A 51 2.66 -5.44 -5.44
N LEU A 52 3.49 -4.68 -6.14
CA LEU A 52 3.27 -4.22 -7.51
C LEU A 52 4.51 -4.68 -8.29
N PRO A 53 4.44 -5.33 -9.48
CA PRO A 53 3.68 -4.82 -10.63
C PRO A 53 3.16 -5.83 -11.71
N SER A 54 3.25 -7.17 -11.62
CA SER A 54 2.96 -7.98 -12.84
C SER A 54 1.46 -8.26 -13.11
N VAL A 55 0.63 -8.34 -12.07
CA VAL A 55 -0.77 -8.83 -12.23
C VAL A 55 -1.82 -7.71 -12.15
N HIS A 56 -1.52 -6.59 -11.47
CA HIS A 56 -2.49 -5.51 -11.20
C HIS A 56 -1.94 -4.07 -11.30
N GLN A 57 -0.76 -3.88 -11.89
CA GLN A 57 -0.11 -2.57 -12.01
C GLN A 57 -1.00 -1.52 -12.68
N GLU A 58 -1.70 -1.91 -13.75
CA GLU A 58 -2.59 -1.00 -14.49
C GLU A 58 -3.70 -0.40 -13.61
N ARG A 59 -4.28 -1.20 -12.70
CA ARG A 59 -5.36 -0.75 -11.80
C ARG A 59 -4.84 0.17 -10.71
N VAL A 60 -3.67 -0.14 -10.15
CA VAL A 60 -3.05 0.68 -9.12
C VAL A 60 -2.59 2.01 -9.70
N ASP A 61 -1.92 1.99 -10.84
CA ASP A 61 -1.46 3.19 -11.54
C ASP A 61 -2.65 4.09 -11.91
N ALA A 62 -3.74 3.50 -12.42
CA ALA A 62 -4.96 4.24 -12.71
C ALA A 62 -5.58 4.91 -11.46
N GLU A 63 -5.61 4.25 -10.31
CA GLU A 63 -6.13 4.84 -9.07
C GLU A 63 -5.21 5.92 -8.49
N LEU A 64 -3.89 5.76 -8.59
CA LEU A 64 -2.92 6.76 -8.18
C LEU A 64 -3.03 8.02 -9.04
N VAL A 65 -3.16 7.88 -10.36
CA VAL A 65 -3.37 9.01 -11.29
C VAL A 65 -4.65 9.76 -10.95
N LYS A 66 -5.79 9.07 -10.80
CA LYS A 66 -7.07 9.72 -10.46
C LYS A 66 -7.00 10.51 -9.16
N ARG A 67 -6.31 9.99 -8.14
CA ARG A 67 -6.15 10.68 -6.86
C ARG A 67 -5.24 11.89 -6.99
N ALA A 68 -4.13 11.77 -7.72
CA ALA A 68 -3.25 12.91 -8.02
C ALA A 68 -4.05 14.02 -8.73
N GLU A 69 -4.84 13.69 -9.76
CA GLU A 69 -5.68 14.65 -10.47
C GLU A 69 -6.74 15.30 -9.56
N LYS A 70 -7.41 14.51 -8.71
CA LYS A 70 -8.41 15.01 -7.75
C LYS A 70 -7.76 15.96 -6.74
N GLU A 71 -6.56 15.65 -6.29
CA GLU A 71 -5.80 16.50 -5.38
C GLU A 71 -5.37 17.80 -6.06
N GLN A 72 -4.88 17.73 -7.30
CA GLN A 72 -4.51 18.91 -8.10
C GLN A 72 -5.73 19.80 -8.37
N LYS A 73 -6.88 19.23 -8.74
CA LYS A 73 -8.14 19.98 -8.91
C LYS A 73 -8.59 20.63 -7.61
N LYS A 74 -8.47 19.93 -6.47
CA LYS A 74 -8.78 20.49 -5.15
C LYS A 74 -7.85 21.65 -4.80
N ARG A 75 -6.55 21.51 -5.05
CA ARG A 75 -5.54 22.57 -4.85
C ARG A 75 -5.79 23.77 -5.77
N ALA A 76 -6.11 23.54 -7.05
CA ALA A 76 -6.43 24.60 -8.01
C ALA A 76 -7.71 25.37 -7.61
N LYS A 77 -8.78 24.65 -7.22
CA LYS A 77 -10.02 25.27 -6.73
C LYS A 77 -9.79 26.04 -5.41
N ALA A 78 -8.93 25.54 -4.53
CA ALA A 78 -8.57 26.23 -3.30
C ALA A 78 -7.79 27.52 -3.58
N LYS A 79 -6.84 27.52 -4.52
CA LYS A 79 -6.12 28.73 -4.97
C LYS A 79 -7.07 29.76 -5.58
N ALA A 80 -7.92 29.33 -6.53
CA ALA A 80 -8.89 30.21 -7.17
C ALA A 80 -9.91 30.83 -6.19
N ARG A 81 -10.23 30.14 -5.08
CA ARG A 81 -11.09 30.67 -4.01
C ARG A 81 -10.35 31.58 -3.01
N ALA A 82 -9.02 31.48 -2.93
CA ALA A 82 -8.20 32.35 -2.07
C ALA A 82 -7.84 33.67 -2.78
N GLU A 83 -7.91 33.70 -4.11
CA GLU A 83 -7.64 34.87 -4.96
C GLU A 83 -8.91 35.69 -5.29
N ALA A 84 -10.09 35.26 -4.81
CA ALA A 84 -11.38 35.93 -4.96
C ALA A 84 -11.91 36.43 -3.61
#